data_AF-A0A9E5AMP1-F1
#
_entry.id   AF-A0A9E5AMP1-F1
#
_cell.length_a   1.000
_cell.length_b   1.000
_cell.length_c   1.000
_cell.angle_alpha   90.00
_cell.angle_beta   90.00
_cell.angle_gamma   90.00
#
_symmetry.space_group_name_H-M   'P 1'
#
loop_
_entity.id
_entity.type
_entity.pdbx_description
1 polymer ?
#
loop_
_entity_poly.entity_id
_entity_poly.type
_entity_poly.pdbx_seq_one_letter_code
_entity_poly.pdbx_strand_id
1 'polypeptide(L)'
;MLNIEIHSGFKTILWIVGVFTCGVGAVGLWWQTRSWPRVMDTDGITLRNGTRVRWTDCTRVIQVTAVDGQSGGRMSGRADLEFGRVRVRLVPQSVVQGEAMLQFASERLGQPVISG
;
A
#
# COMPACT_ATOMS: atom_id res chain seq x y z
N MET A 1 47.36 4.07 19.56
CA MET A 1 46.08 3.40 19.22
C MET A 1 44.99 4.04 20.06
N LEU A 2 43.97 4.64 19.43
CA LEU A 2 42.88 5.30 20.15
C LEU A 2 41.84 4.22 20.52
N ASN A 3 41.71 3.90 21.81
CA ASN A 3 40.76 2.91 22.28
C ASN A 3 39.42 3.62 22.55
N ILE A 4 38.47 3.51 21.62
CA ILE A 4 37.15 4.10 21.76
C ILE A 4 36.29 3.11 22.53
N GLU A 5 36.24 3.27 23.85
CA GLU A 5 35.36 2.48 24.71
C GLU A 5 33.91 2.92 24.49
N ILE A 6 33.18 2.16 23.69
CA ILE A 6 31.76 2.37 23.46
C ILE A 6 31.02 2.10 24.78
N HIS A 7 30.48 3.17 25.37
CA HIS A 7 29.66 3.12 26.57
C HIS A 7 28.58 2.03 26.47
N SER A 8 28.45 1.20 27.49
CA SER A 8 27.51 0.07 27.52
C SER A 8 26.06 0.50 27.20
N GLY A 9 25.66 1.70 27.62
CA GLY A 9 24.35 2.27 27.32
C GLY A 9 24.07 2.48 25.82
N PHE A 10 25.09 2.79 25.01
CA PHE A 10 24.93 2.93 23.56
C PHE A 10 24.59 1.59 22.90
N LYS A 11 25.21 0.50 23.36
CA LYS A 11 24.89 -0.86 22.86
C LYS A 11 23.44 -1.24 23.16
N THR A 12 22.93 -0.92 24.35
CA THR A 12 21.54 -1.19 24.74
C THR A 12 20.55 -0.42 23.87
N ILE A 13 20.79 0.87 23.62
CA ILE A 13 19.94 1.69 22.75
C ILE A 13 19.94 1.12 21.32
N LEU A 14 21.10 0.70 20.82
CA LEU A 14 21.23 0.17 19.46
C LEU A 14 20.45 -1.14 19.29
N TRP A 15 20.41 -2.01 20.30
CA TRP A 15 19.56 -3.20 20.31
C TRP A 15 18.07 -2.86 20.36
N ILE A 16 17.66 -1.92 21.21
CA ILE A 16 16.25 -1.50 21.31
C ILE A 16 15.77 -0.94 19.99
N VAL A 17 16.55 -0.02 19.39
CA VAL A 17 16.24 0.58 18.09
C VAL A 17 16.24 -0.49 17.01
N GLY A 18 17.24 -1.36 16.95
CA GLY A 18 17.30 -2.44 15.96
C GLY A 18 16.08 -3.37 16.02
N VAL A 19 15.68 -3.81 17.22
CA VAL A 19 14.50 -4.65 17.41
C VAL A 19 13.21 -3.90 17.08
N PHE A 20 13.09 -2.64 17.46
CA PHE A 20 11.88 -1.85 17.15
C PHE A 20 11.75 -1.58 15.65
N THR A 21 12.83 -1.15 15.00
CA THR A 21 12.81 -0.82 13.58
C THR A 21 12.59 -2.08 12.74
N CYS A 22 13.31 -3.17 13.02
CA CYS A 22 13.15 -4.41 12.26
C CYS A 22 11.87 -5.18 12.64
N GLY A 23 11.50 -5.21 13.92
CA GLY A 23 10.31 -5.93 14.40
C GLY A 23 9.01 -5.19 14.07
N VAL A 24 8.84 -3.99 14.62
CA VAL A 24 7.59 -3.22 14.46
C VAL A 24 7.41 -2.75 13.02
N GLY A 25 8.49 -2.34 12.36
CA GLY A 25 8.46 -1.95 10.95
C GLY A 25 8.02 -3.09 10.03
N ALA A 26 8.60 -4.29 10.19
CA ALA A 26 8.22 -5.45 9.39
C ALA A 26 6.76 -5.89 9.64
N VAL A 27 6.32 -5.87 10.90
CA VAL A 27 4.93 -6.18 11.26
C VAL A 27 3.97 -5.16 10.65
N GLY A 28 4.31 -3.87 10.68
CA GLY A 28 3.51 -2.81 10.07
C GLY A 28 3.38 -2.97 8.56
N LEU A 29 4.49 -3.27 7.87
CA LEU A 29 4.49 -3.56 6.43
C LEU A 29 3.64 -4.80 6.12
N TRP A 30 3.81 -5.88 6.88
CA TRP A 30 3.01 -7.09 6.72
C TRP A 30 1.51 -6.83 6.92
N TRP A 31 1.15 -6.07 7.95
CA TRP A 31 -0.24 -5.68 8.19
C TRP A 31 -0.81 -4.89 7.01
N GLN A 32 -0.02 -4.00 6.43
CA GLN A 32 -0.42 -3.23 5.26
C GLN A 32 -0.73 -4.12 4.05
N THR A 33 0.03 -5.20 3.83
CA THR A 33 -0.23 -6.14 2.73
C THR A 33 -1.57 -6.87 2.84
N ARG A 34 -2.19 -6.93 4.03
CA ARG A 34 -3.52 -7.54 4.20
C ARG A 34 -4.64 -6.79 3.48
N SER A 35 -4.45 -5.49 3.26
CA SER A 35 -5.37 -4.61 2.52
C SER A 35 -5.19 -4.65 1.01
N TRP A 36 -4.27 -5.48 0.51
CA TRP A 36 -4.03 -5.61 -0.92
C TRP A 36 -5.02 -6.59 -1.55
N PRO A 37 -5.49 -6.31 -2.76
CA PRO A 37 -6.30 -7.25 -3.52
C PRO A 37 -5.51 -8.53 -3.77
N ARG A 38 -6.16 -9.67 -3.53
CA ARG A 38 -5.67 -11.00 -3.93
C ARG A 38 -6.27 -11.41 -5.26
N VAL A 39 -7.57 -11.18 -5.45
CA VAL A 39 -8.33 -11.50 -6.66
C VAL A 39 -9.33 -10.37 -6.91
N MET A 40 -9.51 -9.98 -8.18
CA MET A 40 -10.56 -9.07 -8.62
C MET A 40 -11.43 -9.79 -9.64
N ASP A 41 -12.72 -9.86 -9.35
CA ASP A 41 -13.71 -10.52 -10.19
C ASP A 41 -14.80 -9.51 -10.60
N THR A 42 -15.75 -9.97 -11.42
CA THR A 42 -16.90 -9.16 -11.88
C THR A 42 -17.79 -8.68 -10.74
N ASP A 43 -17.87 -9.45 -9.65
CA ASP A 43 -18.73 -9.13 -8.51
C ASP A 43 -18.06 -8.20 -7.49
N GLY A 44 -16.73 -8.21 -7.41
CA GLY A 44 -16.02 -7.52 -6.35
C GLY A 44 -14.53 -7.84 -6.24
N ILE A 45 -13.95 -7.47 -5.11
CA ILE A 45 -12.53 -7.66 -4.80
C ILE A 45 -12.42 -8.58 -3.58
N THR A 46 -11.56 -9.59 -3.68
CA THR A 46 -11.17 -10.43 -2.55
C THR A 46 -9.78 -10.00 -2.08
N LEU A 47 -9.67 -9.58 -0.83
CA LEU A 47 -8.44 -9.16 -0.18
C LEU A 47 -7.59 -10.35 0.28
N ARG A 48 -6.29 -10.12 0.53
CA ARG A 48 -5.39 -11.16 1.07
C ARG A 48 -5.79 -11.69 2.45
N ASN A 49 -6.50 -10.90 3.25
CA ASN A 49 -7.06 -11.35 4.53
C ASN A 49 -8.32 -12.22 4.40
N GLY A 50 -8.78 -12.51 3.17
CA GLY A 50 -9.99 -13.30 2.91
C GLY A 50 -11.30 -12.48 2.91
N THR A 51 -11.25 -11.19 3.24
CA THR A 51 -12.42 -10.31 3.15
C THR A 51 -12.78 -10.08 1.69
N ARG A 52 -14.06 -10.30 1.34
CA ARG A 52 -14.61 -9.98 0.01
C ARG A 52 -15.48 -8.74 0.11
N VAL A 53 -15.23 -7.77 -0.77
CA VAL A 53 -16.02 -6.54 -0.91
C VAL A 53 -16.62 -6.48 -2.31
N ARG A 54 -17.88 -6.05 -2.43
CA ARG A 54 -18.54 -5.95 -3.74
C ARG A 54 -18.31 -4.57 -4.34
N TRP A 55 -18.29 -4.49 -5.67
CA TRP A 55 -18.16 -3.20 -6.37
C TRP A 55 -19.28 -2.22 -6.01
N THR A 56 -20.50 -2.73 -5.79
CA THR A 56 -21.67 -1.95 -5.36
C THR A 56 -21.50 -1.27 -4.01
N ASP A 57 -20.63 -1.81 -3.15
CA ASP A 57 -20.42 -1.31 -1.80
C ASP A 57 -19.34 -0.21 -1.77
N CYS A 58 -18.79 0.16 -2.93
CA CYS A 58 -17.78 1.20 -3.04
C CYS A 58 -18.41 2.56 -2.71
N THR A 59 -18.04 3.10 -1.56
CA THR A 59 -18.55 4.38 -1.06
C THR A 59 -17.70 5.55 -1.52
N ARG A 60 -16.40 5.32 -1.79
CA ARG A 60 -15.48 6.39 -2.16
C ARG A 60 -14.27 5.85 -2.92
N VAL A 61 -13.85 6.60 -3.93
CA VAL A 61 -12.59 6.40 -4.65
C VAL A 61 -11.66 7.54 -4.28
N ILE A 62 -10.51 7.22 -3.70
CA ILE A 62 -9.47 8.19 -3.33
C ILE A 62 -8.28 7.96 -4.25
N GLN A 63 -8.02 8.90 -5.15
CA GLN A 63 -6.83 8.90 -5.98
C GLN A 63 -5.70 9.62 -5.28
N VAL A 64 -4.55 8.95 -5.17
CA VAL A 64 -3.32 9.50 -4.64
C VAL A 64 -2.31 9.55 -5.77
N THR A 65 -2.30 10.66 -6.50
CA THR A 65 -1.30 10.95 -7.52
C THR A 65 -0.03 11.46 -6.84
N ALA A 66 1.08 10.73 -6.97
CA ALA A 66 2.39 11.26 -6.59
C ALA A 66 2.93 12.12 -7.75
N VAL A 67 3.32 13.36 -7.43
CA VAL A 67 4.01 14.24 -8.37
C VAL A 67 5.49 14.18 -8.00
N ASP A 68 6.34 13.81 -8.95
CA ASP A 68 7.78 13.83 -8.74
C ASP A 68 8.25 15.29 -8.64
N GLY A 69 8.86 15.64 -7.50
CA GLY A 69 9.33 17.00 -7.22
C GLY A 69 10.58 17.41 -8.01
N GLN A 70 11.25 16.48 -8.71
CA GLN A 70 12.50 16.77 -9.43
C GLN A 70 12.38 16.81 -10.96
N SER A 71 11.37 16.16 -11.58
CA SER A 71 11.35 15.96 -13.03
C SER A 71 10.11 16.47 -13.76
N GLY A 72 9.09 16.96 -13.03
CA GLY A 72 7.80 17.36 -13.65
C GLY A 72 7.03 16.18 -14.29
N GLY A 73 7.56 14.96 -14.19
CA GLY A 73 6.91 13.73 -14.59
C GLY A 73 5.84 13.33 -13.57
N ARG A 74 4.64 13.04 -14.06
CA ARG A 74 3.60 12.40 -13.26
C ARG A 74 4.03 10.95 -13.05
N MET A 75 4.10 10.52 -11.79
CA MET A 75 4.49 9.15 -11.47
C MET A 75 3.36 8.44 -10.74
N SER A 76 2.70 7.54 -11.46
CA SER A 76 1.92 6.40 -11.00
C SER A 76 1.10 6.66 -9.74
N GLY A 77 -0.10 7.18 -9.96
CA GLY A 77 -1.09 7.36 -8.91
C GLY A 77 -1.52 6.02 -8.29
N ARG A 78 -1.43 5.94 -6.96
CA ARG A 78 -2.08 4.88 -6.19
C ARG A 78 -3.58 5.18 -6.10
N ALA A 79 -4.43 4.17 -6.17
CA ALA A 79 -5.86 4.33 -5.94
C ALA A 79 -6.28 3.58 -4.66
N ASP A 80 -6.89 4.29 -3.73
CA ASP A 80 -7.50 3.72 -2.53
C ASP A 80 -9.02 3.68 -2.73
N LEU A 81 -9.60 2.48 -2.70
CA LEU A 81 -11.04 2.27 -2.77
C LEU A 81 -11.57 2.04 -1.36
N GLU A 82 -12.58 2.80 -0.94
CA GLU A 82 -13.28 2.59 0.33
C GLU A 82 -14.62 1.91 0.09
N PHE A 83 -14.83 0.80 0.80
CA PHE A 83 -16.03 -0.01 0.82
C PHE A 83 -16.59 0.00 2.24
N GLY A 84 -17.26 1.10 2.62
CA GLY A 84 -17.72 1.33 3.99
C GLY A 84 -16.56 1.40 4.99
N ARG A 85 -16.37 0.34 5.79
CA ARG A 85 -15.27 0.25 6.78
C ARG A 85 -13.98 -0.39 6.24
N VAL A 86 -14.00 -0.91 5.02
CA VAL A 86 -12.87 -1.60 4.42
C VAL A 86 -12.20 -0.69 3.40
N ARG A 87 -10.88 -0.50 3.52
CA ARG A 87 -10.08 0.21 2.53
C ARG A 87 -9.25 -0.79 1.73
N VAL A 88 -9.44 -0.80 0.42
CA VAL A 88 -8.68 -1.60 -0.55
C VAL A 88 -7.67 -0.70 -1.23
N ARG A 89 -6.41 -1.11 -1.18
CA ARG A 89 -5.31 -0.33 -1.76
C ARG A 89 -4.89 -0.93 -3.10
N LEU A 90 -5.09 -0.19 -4.18
CA LEU A 90 -4.62 -0.53 -5.52
C LEU A 90 -3.26 0.13 -5.76
N VAL A 91 -2.21 -0.69 -5.73
CA VAL A 91 -0.84 -0.26 -6.05
C VAL A 91 -0.43 -0.93 -7.35
N PRO A 92 -0.61 -0.28 -8.51
CA PRO A 92 -0.36 -0.90 -9.81
C PRO A 92 1.08 -1.42 -9.93
N GLN A 93 2.05 -0.69 -9.36
CA GLN A 93 3.48 -1.05 -9.38
C GLN A 93 3.80 -2.40 -8.70
N SER A 94 2.92 -2.88 -7.80
CA SER A 94 3.11 -4.13 -7.07
C SER A 94 2.44 -5.35 -7.71
N VAL A 95 1.77 -5.16 -8.85
CA VAL A 95 0.97 -6.20 -9.52
C VAL A 95 1.44 -6.33 -10.97
N VAL A 96 1.64 -7.57 -11.43
CA VAL A 96 2.15 -7.90 -12.79
C VAL A 96 1.28 -7.28 -13.90
N GLN A 97 0.01 -6.98 -13.62
CA GLN A 97 -0.94 -6.32 -14.53
C GLN A 97 -1.60 -5.11 -13.85
N GLY A 98 -0.81 -4.29 -13.16
CA GLY A 98 -1.30 -3.15 -12.37
C GLY A 98 -2.11 -2.12 -13.16
N GLU A 99 -1.74 -1.84 -14.41
CA GLU A 99 -2.51 -0.92 -15.26
C GLU A 99 -3.87 -1.50 -15.65
N ALA A 100 -3.90 -2.78 -16.07
CA ALA A 100 -5.15 -3.47 -16.38
C ALA A 100 -6.08 -3.55 -15.15
N MET A 101 -5.52 -3.68 -13.95
CA MET A 101 -6.24 -3.64 -12.68
C MET A 101 -6.94 -2.28 -12.46
N LEU A 102 -6.26 -1.17 -12.76
CA LEU A 102 -6.83 0.17 -12.64
C LEU A 102 -7.89 0.43 -13.72
N GLN A 103 -7.64 0.00 -14.95
CA GLN A 103 -8.61 0.08 -16.03
C GLN A 103 -9.87 -0.71 -15.69
N PHE A 104 -9.74 -1.95 -15.21
CA PHE A 104 -10.86 -2.77 -14.78
C PHE A 104 -11.65 -2.12 -13.64
N ALA A 105 -10.95 -1.56 -12.64
CA ALA A 105 -11.61 -0.82 -11.56
C ALA A 105 -12.34 0.43 -12.09
N SER A 106 -11.76 1.14 -13.05
CA SER A 106 -12.36 2.32 -13.68
C SER A 106 -13.64 2.00 -14.43
N GLU A 107 -13.63 0.94 -15.24
CA GLU A 107 -14.81 0.45 -15.97
C GLU A 107 -15.94 0.07 -15.01
N ARG A 108 -15.61 -0.54 -13.87
CA ARG A 108 -16.60 -0.98 -12.88
C ARG A 108 -17.16 0.15 -12.04
N LEU A 109 -16.37 1.17 -11.75
CA LEU A 109 -16.77 2.32 -10.93
C LEU A 109 -17.41 3.44 -11.77
N GLY A 110 -17.34 3.37 -13.10
CA GLY A 110 -17.85 4.41 -14.00
C GLY A 110 -17.11 5.75 -13.85
N GLN A 111 -15.95 5.75 -13.21
CA GLN A 111 -15.11 6.93 -12.97
C GLN A 111 -13.68 6.62 -13.39
N PRO A 112 -12.96 7.60 -13.98
CA PRO A 112 -11.59 7.39 -14.43
C PRO A 112 -10.69 7.09 -13.23
N VAL A 113 -10.13 5.87 -13.16
CA VAL A 113 -9.08 5.50 -12.20
C VAL A 113 -7.74 5.64 -12.90
N ILE A 114 -7.15 6.85 -12.82
CA ILE A 114 -6.02 7.23 -13.67
C ILE A 114 -4.71 6.71 -13.08
N SER A 115 -4.00 5.86 -13.83
CA SER A 115 -2.55 5.71 -13.70
C SER A 115 -1.90 6.92 -14.37
N GLY A 116 -1.62 7.95 -13.58
CA GLY A 116 -0.85 9.11 -14.03
C GLY A 116 0.60 8.75 -14.31
#